data_AF-A0AB37K533-F1
#
_entry.id   AF-A0AB37K533-F1
#
_cell.length_a   1.000
_cell.length_b   1.000
_cell.length_c   1.000
_cell.angle_alpha   90.00
_cell.angle_beta   90.00
_cell.angle_gamma   90.00
#
_symmetry.space_group_name_H-M   'P 1'
#
loop_
_entity.id
_entity.type
_entity.pdbx_description
1 polymer ?
#
loop_
_entity_poly.entity_id
_entity_poly.type
_entity_poly.pdbx_seq_one_letter_code
_entity_poly.pdbx_strand_id
1 'polypeptide(L)'
;MTVLQERYREVSDRIGKLVLQAGRKPHSVSLIAVGKTFPSDGIREVYAAGQRDFGENYIQEWYGKTEELADLTDIVWHVIGDVQSNKTKFVAERA
;
A
#
# COMPACT_ATOMS: atom_id res chain seq x y z
N MET A 1 -18.55 2.71 7.36
CA MET A 1 -17.08 2.85 7.39
C MET A 1 -16.56 1.64 8.13
N THR A 2 -15.54 0.94 7.61
CA THR A 2 -14.96 -0.22 8.30
C THR A 2 -13.87 0.21 9.28
N VAL A 3 -13.47 -0.67 10.19
CA VAL A 3 -12.37 -0.42 11.14
C VAL A 3 -11.06 -0.09 10.42
N LEU A 4 -10.78 -0.73 9.28
CA LEU A 4 -9.59 -0.42 8.48
C LEU A 4 -9.65 0.97 7.86
N GLN A 5 -10.82 1.38 7.37
CA GLN A 5 -11.02 2.72 6.81
C GLN A 5 -10.87 3.82 7.87
N GLU A 6 -11.37 3.58 9.09
CA GLU A 6 -11.19 4.48 10.23
C GLU A 6 -9.72 4.65 10.59
N ARG A 7 -9.01 3.54 10.79
CA ARG A 7 -7.57 3.56 11.08
C ARG A 7 -6.75 4.25 10.00
N TYR A 8 -7.10 4.00 8.73
CA TYR A 8 -6.45 4.65 7.59
C TYR A 8 -6.59 6.18 7.66
N ARG A 9 -7.80 6.67 7.93
CA ARG A 9 -8.06 8.11 8.05
C ARG A 9 -7.33 8.73 9.23
N GLU A 10 -7.34 8.07 10.39
CA GLU A 10 -6.62 8.53 11.58
C GLU A 10 -5.12 8.71 11.31
N VAL A 11 -4.49 7.72 10.65
CA VAL A 11 -3.07 7.80 10.28
C VAL A 11 -2.82 8.91 9.27
N SER A 12 -3.66 9.02 8.23
CA SER A 12 -3.54 10.04 7.19
C SER A 12 -3.66 11.46 7.75
N ASP A 13 -4.63 11.70 8.62
CA ASP A 13 -4.83 12.98 9.30
C ASP A 13 -3.65 13.31 10.23
N ARG A 14 -3.12 12.29 10.93
CA ARG A 14 -1.95 12.46 11.79
C ARG A 14 -0.72 12.86 10.99
N ILE A 15 -0.49 12.22 9.83
CA ILE A 15 0.61 12.58 8.93
C ILE A 15 0.44 14.02 8.44
N GLY A 16 -0.75 14.41 7.99
CA GLY A 16 -1.02 15.77 7.55
C GLY A 16 -0.71 16.82 8.62
N LYS A 17 -1.16 16.59 9.86
CA LYS A 17 -0.86 17.46 11.01
C LYS A 17 0.64 17.58 11.26
N LEU A 18 1.37 16.46 11.28
CA LEU A 18 2.81 16.45 11.55
C LEU A 18 3.63 17.11 10.43
N VAL A 19 3.24 16.93 9.17
CA VAL A 19 3.88 17.58 8.02
C VAL A 19 3.78 19.11 8.15
N LEU A 20 2.60 19.63 8.50
CA LEU A 20 2.39 21.06 8.72
C LEU A 20 3.18 21.58 9.92
N GLN A 21 3.17 20.85 11.05
CA GLN A 21 3.93 21.22 12.24
C GLN A 21 5.44 21.26 11.98
N ALA A 22 5.94 20.40 11.10
CA ALA A 22 7.34 20.38 10.68
C ALA A 22 7.71 21.47 9.66
N GLY A 23 6.76 22.34 9.26
CA GLY A 23 6.99 23.38 8.25
C GLY A 23 7.25 22.83 6.84
N ARG A 24 6.86 21.58 6.58
CA ARG A 24 7.04 20.92 5.28
C ARG A 24 5.85 21.18 4.37
N LYS A 25 6.08 21.10 3.06
CA LYS A 25 5.00 21.21 2.06
C LYS A 25 3.97 20.08 2.27
N PRO A 26 2.66 20.35 2.13
CA PRO A 26 1.64 19.31 2.03
C PRO A 26 2.03 18.26 0.99
N HIS A 27 1.67 17.00 1.23
CA HIS A 27 2.00 15.86 0.34
C HIS A 27 3.50 15.59 0.12
N SER A 28 4.40 16.22 0.89
CA SER A 28 5.85 15.90 0.84
C SER A 28 6.22 14.58 1.51
N VAL A 29 5.24 13.87 2.07
CA VAL A 29 5.36 12.55 2.69
C VAL A 29 4.30 11.66 2.09
N SER A 30 4.71 10.51 1.58
CA SER A 30 3.80 9.47 1.09
C SER A 30 3.59 8.41 2.17
N LEU A 31 2.35 7.95 2.31
CA LEU A 31 1.99 6.80 3.15
C LEU A 31 1.97 5.55 2.27
N ILE A 32 2.75 4.53 2.64
CA ILE A 32 2.68 3.20 2.03
C ILE A 32 1.97 2.28 3.01
N ALA A 33 0.81 1.75 2.63
CA ALA A 33 0.04 0.84 3.47
C ALA A 33 0.58 -0.59 3.30
N VAL A 34 1.14 -1.16 4.37
CA VAL A 34 1.74 -2.49 4.32
C VAL A 34 0.66 -3.57 4.44
N GLY A 35 0.46 -4.33 3.36
CA GLY A 35 -0.60 -5.34 3.22
C GLY A 35 -0.21 -6.76 3.64
N LYS A 36 1.07 -7.01 3.97
CA LYS A 36 1.56 -8.35 4.32
C LYS A 36 0.68 -8.98 5.41
N THR A 37 0.36 -10.27 5.27
CA THR A 37 -0.51 -11.04 6.18
C THR A 37 -1.98 -10.63 6.21
N PHE A 38 -2.39 -9.58 5.48
CA PHE A 38 -3.80 -9.24 5.26
C PHE A 38 -4.30 -9.83 3.94
N PRO A 39 -5.56 -10.31 3.89
CA PRO A 39 -6.18 -10.73 2.63
C PRO A 39 -6.43 -9.53 1.71
N SER A 40 -6.64 -9.81 0.42
CA SER A 40 -6.92 -8.80 -0.62
C SER A 40 -8.14 -7.93 -0.31
N ASP A 41 -9.14 -8.46 0.40
CA ASP A 41 -10.30 -7.70 0.86
C ASP A 41 -9.91 -6.52 1.77
N GLY A 42 -8.92 -6.70 2.65
CA GLY A 42 -8.42 -5.62 3.49
C GLY A 42 -7.74 -4.51 2.68
N ILE A 43 -7.03 -4.89 1.61
CA ILE A 43 -6.44 -3.93 0.67
C ILE A 43 -7.55 -3.18 -0.08
N ARG A 44 -8.59 -3.89 -0.53
CA ARG A 44 -9.75 -3.29 -1.21
C ARG A 44 -10.49 -2.29 -0.32
N GLU A 45 -10.67 -2.59 0.96
CA GLU A 45 -11.29 -1.67 1.93
C GLU A 45 -10.50 -0.36 2.09
N VAL A 46 -9.18 -0.47 2.22
CA VAL A 46 -8.27 0.69 2.40
C VAL A 46 -8.11 1.45 1.09
N TYR A 47 -8.09 0.75 -0.04
CA TYR A 47 -8.12 1.35 -1.38
C TYR A 47 -9.38 2.20 -1.60
N ALA A 48 -10.54 1.68 -1.18
CA ALA A 48 -11.81 2.41 -1.23
C ALA A 48 -11.82 3.67 -0.35
N ALA A 49 -10.92 3.77 0.63
CA ALA A 49 -10.72 4.96 1.45
C ALA A 49 -9.79 6.00 0.81
N GLY A 50 -9.19 5.71 -0.35
CA GLY A 50 -8.34 6.62 -1.12
C GLY A 50 -6.86 6.23 -1.18
N GLN A 51 -6.45 5.16 -0.50
CA GLN A 51 -5.07 4.69 -0.57
C GLN A 51 -4.74 4.09 -1.93
N ARG A 52 -3.52 4.32 -2.43
CA ARG A 52 -3.02 3.76 -3.69
C ARG A 52 -1.70 3.02 -3.56
N ASP A 53 -0.81 3.49 -2.68
CA ASP A 53 0.49 2.85 -2.44
C ASP A 53 0.38 1.71 -1.44
N PHE A 54 0.64 0.48 -1.88
CA PHE A 54 0.62 -0.72 -1.03
C PHE A 54 1.97 -1.40 -1.01
N GLY A 55 2.42 -1.78 0.20
CA GLY A 55 3.70 -2.42 0.43
C GLY A 55 3.56 -3.90 0.75
N GLU A 56 4.35 -4.75 0.09
CA GLU A 56 4.38 -6.20 0.34
C GLU A 56 5.80 -6.71 0.57
N ASN A 57 5.92 -7.67 1.49
CA ASN A 57 7.21 -8.28 1.84
C ASN A 57 7.49 -9.57 1.07
N TYR A 58 6.45 -10.35 0.77
CA TYR A 58 6.58 -11.69 0.20
C TYR A 58 6.08 -11.69 -1.24
N ILE A 59 6.99 -11.90 -2.20
CA ILE A 59 6.69 -11.82 -3.64
C ILE A 59 5.54 -12.74 -4.07
N GLN A 60 5.42 -13.94 -3.47
CA GLN A 60 4.36 -14.87 -3.85
C GLN A 60 2.98 -14.41 -3.37
N GLU A 61 2.90 -13.87 -2.16
CA GLU A 61 1.67 -13.27 -1.61
C GLU A 61 1.28 -12.03 -2.41
N TRP A 62 2.25 -11.16 -2.68
CA TRP A 62 2.08 -9.99 -3.54
C TRP A 62 1.56 -10.37 -4.93
N TYR A 63 2.18 -11.34 -5.58
CA TYR A 63 1.79 -11.76 -6.91
C TYR A 63 0.32 -12.23 -6.94
N GLY A 64 -0.10 -13.04 -5.97
CA GLY A 64 -1.51 -13.44 -5.85
C GLY A 64 -2.45 -12.24 -5.68
N LYS A 65 -2.10 -11.30 -4.80
CA LYS A 65 -2.87 -10.06 -4.59
C LYS A 65 -2.97 -9.20 -5.85
N THR A 66 -1.89 -9.12 -6.65
CA THR A 66 -1.94 -8.37 -7.92
C THR A 66 -2.93 -8.96 -8.92
N GLU A 67 -3.16 -10.28 -8.88
CA GLU A 67 -4.15 -10.94 -9.74
C GLU A 67 -5.57 -10.75 -9.20
N GLU A 68 -5.75 -10.92 -7.89
CA GLU A 68 -7.07 -10.76 -7.23
C GLU A 68 -7.59 -9.31 -7.25
N LEU A 69 -6.68 -8.34 -7.35
CA LEU A 69 -7.00 -6.90 -7.34
C LEU A 69 -6.71 -6.24 -8.69
N ALA A 70 -6.62 -7.01 -9.77
CA ALA A 70 -6.34 -6.50 -11.11
C ALA A 70 -7.43 -5.54 -11.64
N ASP A 71 -8.63 -5.56 -11.04
CA ASP A 71 -9.70 -4.60 -11.31
C ASP A 71 -9.41 -3.18 -10.77
N LEU A 72 -8.46 -3.05 -9.83
CA LEU A 72 -8.05 -1.79 -9.21
C LEU A 72 -6.84 -1.21 -9.96
N THR A 73 -7.11 -0.42 -10.99
CA THR A 73 -6.12 -0.08 -12.03
C THR A 73 -5.06 0.95 -11.64
N ASP A 74 -5.23 1.68 -10.53
CA ASP A 74 -4.33 2.75 -10.09
C ASP A 74 -3.61 2.42 -8.77
N ILE A 75 -3.59 1.14 -8.36
CA ILE A 75 -2.73 0.67 -7.27
C ILE A 75 -1.26 0.78 -7.68
N VAL A 76 -0.45 1.29 -6.77
CA VAL A 76 1.01 1.29 -6.85
C VAL A 76 1.55 0.26 -5.88
N TRP A 77 2.23 -0.76 -6.39
CA TRP A 77 2.79 -1.84 -5.58
C TRP A 77 4.25 -1.56 -5.24
N HIS A 78 4.60 -1.69 -3.96
CA HIS A 78 5.95 -1.54 -3.45
C HIS A 78 6.40 -2.86 -2.85
N VAL A 79 7.39 -3.52 -3.46
CA VAL A 79 8.05 -4.67 -2.83
C VAL A 79 9.11 -4.15 -1.86
N ILE A 80 8.83 -4.26 -0.57
CA ILE A 80 9.69 -3.71 0.51
C ILE A 80 10.44 -4.80 1.30
N GLY A 81 10.26 -6.07 0.92
CA GLY A 81 11.00 -7.21 1.46
C GLY A 81 12.18 -7.63 0.57
N ASP A 82 12.91 -8.65 1.02
CA ASP A 82 14.05 -9.18 0.27
C ASP A 82 13.60 -9.83 -1.05
N VAL A 83 14.18 -9.36 -2.16
CA VAL A 83 13.95 -9.93 -3.48
C VAL A 83 14.99 -11.00 -3.78
N GLN A 84 14.54 -12.26 -3.79
CA GLN A 84 15.38 -13.38 -4.23
C GLN A 84 15.67 -13.26 -5.73
N SER A 85 16.89 -13.58 -6.14
CA SER A 85 17.37 -13.43 -7.52
C SER A 85 16.48 -14.15 -8.55
N ASN A 86 15.99 -15.35 -8.22
CA ASN A 86 15.06 -16.12 -9.06
C ASN A 86 13.63 -15.53 -9.16
N LYS A 87 13.30 -14.49 -8.38
CA LYS A 87 11.99 -13.84 -8.36
C LYS A 87 12.00 -12.40 -8.91
N THR A 88 13.18 -11.90 -9.29
CA THR A 88 13.38 -10.55 -9.85
C THR A 88 12.51 -10.27 -11.08
N LYS A 89 12.34 -11.26 -11.97
CA LYS A 89 11.47 -11.13 -13.15
C LYS A 89 10.03 -10.75 -12.80
N PHE A 90 9.44 -11.41 -11.81
CA PHE A 90 8.07 -11.13 -11.39
C PHE A 90 7.92 -9.71 -10.84
N VAL A 91 8.90 -9.27 -10.06
CA VAL A 91 8.93 -7.91 -9.52
C VAL A 91 9.01 -6.88 -10.65
N ALA A 92 9.93 -7.07 -11.61
CA ALA A 92 10.13 -6.13 -12.71
C ALA A 92 8.93 -6.01 -13.67
N GLU A 93 8.12 -7.07 -13.82
CA GLU A 93 6.98 -7.08 -14.74
C GLU A 93 5.69 -6.50 -14.13
N ARG A 94 5.58 -6.42 -12.79
CA ARG A 94 4.31 -6.14 -12.11
C ARG A 94 4.38 -5.10 -10.98
N ALA A 95 5.56 -4.70 -10.52
CA ALA A 95 5.73 -3.60 -9.56
C ALA A 95 5.91 -2.27 -10.31
#